data_AF-A0A2G6FUP5-F1
#
_entry.id   AF-A0A2G6FUP5-F1
#
_cell.length_a   1.000
_cell.length_b   1.000
_cell.length_c   1.000
_cell.angle_alpha   90.00
_cell.angle_beta   90.00
_cell.angle_gamma   90.00
#
_symmetry.space_group_name_H-M   'P 1'
#
loop_
_entity.id
_entity.type
_entity.pdbx_description
1 polymer ?
#
loop_
_entity_poly.entity_id
_entity_poly.type
_entity_poly.pdbx_seq_one_letter_code
_entity_poly.pdbx_strand_id
1 'polypeptide(L)'
;MCEALEVGYEMCKDLYQSGVMDEETMRKVELLYFSDQRELTPEDIRRIRTKNDVSQSVFAAILGTEKILIEHWEQGITKPNEMAKRLLDLIDRKGIAVLV
;
A
#
# COMPACT_ATOMS: atom_id res chain seq x y z
N MET A 1 4.49 -1.91 12.31
CA MET A 1 4.87 -3.34 12.14
C MET A 1 5.87 -3.70 13.24
N CYS A 2 5.78 -4.91 13.81
CA CYS A 2 6.62 -5.35 14.94
C CYS A 2 7.92 -6.02 14.46
N GLU A 3 9.03 -5.82 15.18
CA GLU A 3 10.37 -6.38 14.87
C GLU A 3 10.36 -7.90 14.64
N ALA A 4 9.55 -8.63 15.41
CA ALA A 4 9.42 -10.08 15.25
C ALA A 4 8.85 -10.52 13.88
N LEU A 5 7.95 -9.72 13.28
CA LEU A 5 7.40 -9.99 11.95
C LEU A 5 8.44 -9.74 10.85
N GLU A 6 9.28 -8.72 11.03
CA GLU A 6 10.36 -8.40 10.09
C GLU A 6 11.43 -9.49 10.07
N VAL A 7 11.88 -9.93 11.26
CA VAL A 7 12.83 -11.06 11.37
C VAL A 7 12.25 -12.34 10.76
N GLY A 8 10.98 -12.65 11.05
CA GLY A 8 10.32 -13.82 10.48
C GLY A 8 10.24 -13.77 8.95
N TYR A 9 9.97 -12.60 8.36
CA TYR A 9 9.92 -12.42 6.92
C TYR A 9 11.28 -12.63 6.24
N GLU A 10 12.34 -12.03 6.77
CA GLU A 10 13.69 -12.21 6.23
C GLU A 10 14.16 -13.67 6.35
N MET A 11 13.82 -14.37 7.44
CA MET A 11 14.09 -15.81 7.55
C MET A 11 13.40 -16.63 6.45
N CYS A 12 12.12 -16.37 6.17
CA CYS A 12 11.40 -17.06 5.09
C CYS A 12 12.03 -16.79 3.72
N LYS A 13 12.50 -15.57 3.49
CA LYS A 13 13.19 -15.16 2.26
C LYS A 13 14.52 -15.89 2.08
N ASP A 14 15.31 -16.07 3.14
CA ASP A 14 16.53 -16.87 3.11
C ASP A 14 16.26 -18.35 2.80
N LEU A 15 15.19 -18.91 3.37
CA LEU A 15 14.75 -20.28 3.07
C LEU A 15 14.30 -20.44 1.62
N TYR A 16 13.64 -19.43 1.05
CA TYR A 16 13.27 -19.40 -0.35
C TYR A 16 14.50 -19.32 -1.26
N GLN A 17 15.45 -18.44 -0.97
CA GLN A 17 16.68 -18.27 -1.74
C GLN A 17 17.58 -19.52 -1.71
N SER A 18 17.56 -20.28 -0.62
CA SER A 18 18.28 -21.55 -0.51
C SER A 18 17.55 -22.74 -1.18
N GLY A 19 16.34 -22.53 -1.72
CA GLY A 19 15.54 -23.57 -2.38
C GLY A 19 14.86 -24.54 -1.42
N VAL A 20 14.90 -24.28 -0.10
CA VAL A 20 14.24 -25.10 0.92
C VAL A 20 12.73 -24.81 0.96
N MET A 21 12.35 -23.56 0.74
CA MET A 21 10.96 -23.12 0.65
C MET A 21 10.55 -22.95 -0.81
N ASP A 22 9.35 -23.43 -1.16
CA ASP A 22 8.80 -23.28 -2.50
C ASP A 22 8.16 -21.89 -2.72
N GLU A 23 7.97 -21.55 -3.99
CA GLU A 23 7.43 -20.25 -4.40
C GLU A 23 5.98 -20.02 -3.93
N GLU A 24 5.14 -21.06 -3.86
CA GLU A 24 3.76 -20.93 -3.39
C GLU A 24 3.74 -20.54 -1.91
N THR A 25 4.58 -21.18 -1.10
CA THR A 25 4.74 -20.85 0.32
C THR A 25 5.28 -19.44 0.50
N MET A 26 6.32 -19.03 -0.26
CA MET A 26 6.86 -17.67 -0.14
C MET A 26 5.81 -16.60 -0.54
N ARG A 27 5.02 -16.83 -1.58
CA ARG A 27 3.91 -15.92 -1.95
C ARG A 27 2.88 -15.77 -0.83
N LYS A 28 2.56 -16.85 -0.11
CA LYS A 28 1.65 -16.77 1.07
C LYS A 28 2.28 -15.97 2.20
N VAL A 29 3.58 -16.16 2.47
CA VAL A 29 4.32 -15.38 3.45
C VAL A 29 4.30 -13.89 3.09
N GLU A 30 4.57 -13.53 1.84
CA GLU A 30 4.47 -12.15 1.36
C GLU A 30 3.07 -11.57 1.56
N LEU A 31 2.03 -12.32 1.18
CA LEU A 31 0.65 -11.87 1.36
C LEU A 31 0.33 -11.60 2.83
N LEU A 32 0.79 -12.45 3.76
CA LEU A 32 0.60 -12.28 5.19
C LEU A 32 1.41 -11.10 5.74
N TYR A 33 2.68 -10.98 5.34
CA TYR A 33 3.56 -9.89 5.77
C TYR A 33 3.06 -8.52 5.29
N PHE A 34 2.56 -8.43 4.06
CA PHE A 34 1.98 -7.22 3.49
C PHE A 34 0.48 -7.08 3.76
N SER A 35 -0.15 -7.99 4.52
CA SER A 35 -1.58 -7.93 4.85
C SER A 35 -1.92 -6.88 5.91
N ASP A 36 -0.92 -6.44 6.69
CA ASP A 36 -1.09 -5.36 7.66
C ASP A 36 -1.23 -4.03 6.91
N GLN A 37 -2.44 -3.77 6.42
CA GLN A 37 -2.78 -2.50 5.81
C GLN A 37 -2.68 -1.43 6.88
N ARG A 38 -1.60 -0.65 6.79
CA ARG A 38 -1.44 0.55 7.59
C ARG A 38 -2.74 1.35 7.57
N GLU A 39 -3.27 1.67 8.75
CA GLU A 39 -4.40 2.59 8.83
C GLU A 39 -3.97 3.95 8.27
N LEU A 40 -4.61 4.36 7.19
CA LEU A 40 -4.36 5.65 6.56
C LEU A 40 -5.30 6.70 7.15
N THR A 41 -4.72 7.75 7.71
CA THR A 41 -5.47 8.93 8.14
C THR A 41 -5.82 9.81 6.95
N PRO A 42 -6.80 10.72 7.06
CA PRO A 42 -7.08 11.71 6.01
C PRO A 42 -5.84 12.55 5.63
N GLU A 43 -4.99 12.86 6.62
CA GLU A 43 -3.73 13.57 6.43
C GLU A 43 -2.70 12.74 5.66
N ASP A 44 -2.63 11.42 5.92
CA ASP A 44 -1.78 10.53 5.14
C ASP A 44 -2.17 10.52 3.67
N ILE A 45 -3.46 10.46 3.37
CA ILE A 45 -3.95 10.43 1.98
C ILE A 45 -3.58 11.73 1.26
N ARG A 46 -3.79 12.88 1.91
CA ARG A 46 -3.38 14.18 1.38
C ARG A 46 -1.87 14.23 1.16
N ARG A 47 -1.08 13.78 2.14
CA ARG A 47 0.38 13.74 2.08
C ARG A 47 0.88 12.86 0.94
N ILE A 48 0.30 11.67 0.75
CA ILE A 48 0.66 10.74 -0.35
C ILE A 48 0.43 11.45 -1.68
N ARG A 49 -0.71 12.10 -1.87
CA ARG A 49 -1.01 12.84 -3.10
C ARG A 49 -0.02 13.98 -3.33
N THR A 50 0.21 14.83 -2.33
CA THR A 50 1.08 16.01 -2.48
C THR A 50 2.55 15.63 -2.63
N LYS A 51 3.01 14.53 -2.02
CA LYS A 51 4.39 14.01 -2.20
C LYS A 51 4.67 13.60 -3.66
N ASN A 52 3.64 13.32 -4.43
CA ASN A 52 3.74 12.97 -5.85
C ASN A 52 3.39 14.15 -6.79
N ASP A 53 3.25 15.37 -6.25
CA ASP A 53 3.01 16.60 -7.02
C ASP A 53 1.80 16.55 -7.99
N VAL A 54 0.74 15.83 -7.62
CA VAL A 54 -0.47 15.70 -8.42
C VAL A 54 -1.70 16.35 -7.78
N SER A 55 -2.60 16.86 -8.64
CA SER A 55 -3.91 17.38 -8.22
C SER A 55 -4.84 16.23 -7.79
N GLN A 56 -5.90 16.54 -7.04
CA GLN A 56 -6.91 15.52 -6.66
C GLN A 56 -7.54 14.84 -7.88
N SER A 57 -7.78 15.57 -8.97
CA SER A 57 -8.36 15.00 -10.20
C SER A 57 -7.41 14.03 -10.89
N VAL A 58 -6.12 14.36 -10.97
CA VAL A 58 -5.10 13.47 -11.54
C VAL A 58 -4.90 12.24 -10.66
N PHE A 59 -4.86 12.43 -9.34
CA PHE A 59 -4.75 11.33 -8.40
C PHE A 59 -5.94 10.38 -8.46
N ALA A 60 -7.16 10.92 -8.60
CA ALA A 60 -8.37 10.15 -8.78
C ALA A 60 -8.33 9.31 -10.07
N ALA A 61 -7.88 9.91 -11.18
CA ALA A 61 -7.75 9.20 -12.46
C ALA A 61 -6.77 8.02 -12.37
N ILE A 62 -5.62 8.22 -11.69
CA ILE A 62 -4.62 7.16 -11.49
C ILE A 62 -5.15 6.04 -10.60
N LEU A 63 -5.91 6.38 -9.55
CA LEU A 63 -6.52 5.40 -8.65
C LEU A 63 -7.80 4.75 -9.21
N GLY A 64 -8.25 5.15 -10.40
CA GLY A 64 -9.49 4.65 -10.99
C GLY A 64 -10.74 5.01 -10.17
N THR A 65 -10.77 6.21 -9.59
CA THR A 65 -11.87 6.69 -8.74
C THR A 65 -12.28 8.12 -9.10
N GLU A 66 -13.28 8.65 -8.39
CA GLU A 66 -13.78 10.01 -8.61
C GLU A 66 -13.05 11.03 -7.72
N LYS A 67 -12.84 12.25 -8.23
CA LYS A 67 -12.23 13.36 -7.47
C LYS A 67 -12.93 13.59 -6.13
N ILE A 68 -14.26 13.51 -6.10
CA ILE A 68 -15.06 13.73 -4.88
C ILE A 68 -14.73 12.71 -3.79
N LEU A 69 -14.41 11.46 -4.17
CA LEU A 69 -14.00 10.44 -3.20
C LEU A 69 -12.62 10.75 -2.61
N ILE A 70 -11.66 11.21 -3.43
CA ILE A 70 -10.36 11.69 -2.93
C ILE A 70 -10.55 12.83 -1.93
N GLU A 71 -11.40 13.80 -2.25
CA GLU A 71 -11.71 14.91 -1.35
C GLU A 71 -12.34 14.43 -0.03
N HIS A 72 -13.34 13.54 -0.10
CA HIS A 72 -13.96 12.95 1.08
C HIS A 72 -12.97 12.15 1.93
N TRP A 73 -12.04 11.43 1.33
CA TRP A 73 -10.99 10.70 2.05
C TRP A 73 -10.02 11.65 2.75
N GLU A 74 -9.58 12.71 2.07
CA GLU A 74 -8.71 13.75 2.63
C GLU A 74 -9.38 14.63 3.70
N GLN A 75 -10.72 14.62 3.78
CA GLN A 75 -11.52 15.28 4.81
C GLN A 75 -11.99 14.31 5.90
N GLY A 76 -11.82 13.00 5.73
CA GLY A 76 -12.27 11.97 6.67
C GLY A 76 -13.78 11.72 6.68
N ILE A 77 -14.52 12.16 5.66
CA ILE A 77 -15.97 11.92 5.52
C ILE A 77 -16.24 10.45 5.22
N THR A 78 -15.44 9.85 4.34
CA THR A 78 -15.48 8.42 4.02
C THR A 78 -14.08 7.85 4.07
N LYS A 79 -13.98 6.52 4.17
CA LYS A 79 -12.70 5.81 4.14
C LYS A 79 -12.49 5.13 2.78
N PRO A 80 -11.26 5.04 2.28
CA PRO A 80 -10.94 4.22 1.12
C PRO A 80 -11.30 2.75 1.39
N ASN A 81 -11.79 2.06 0.35
CA ASN A 81 -12.01 0.62 0.41
C ASN A 81 -10.66 -0.12 0.48
N GLU A 82 -10.71 -1.42 0.78
CA GLU A 82 -9.50 -2.24 0.98
C GLU A 82 -8.55 -2.24 -0.23
N MET A 83 -9.08 -2.15 -1.45
CA MET A 83 -8.27 -2.07 -2.67
C MET A 83 -7.59 -0.71 -2.80
N ALA A 84 -8.33 0.39 -2.58
CA ALA A 84 -7.80 1.74 -2.59
C ALA A 84 -6.73 1.93 -1.51
N LYS A 85 -6.91 1.36 -0.31
CA LYS A 85 -5.87 1.36 0.74
C LYS A 85 -4.58 0.67 0.28
N ARG A 86 -4.65 -0.46 -0.42
CA ARG A 86 -3.44 -1.12 -0.99
C ARG A 86 -2.72 -0.22 -1.99
N LEU A 87 -3.47 0.40 -2.89
CA LEU A 87 -2.88 1.30 -3.89
C LEU A 87 -2.25 2.53 -3.22
N LEU A 88 -2.93 3.12 -2.24
CA LEU A 88 -2.41 4.25 -1.47
C LEU A 88 -1.12 3.88 -0.72
N ASP A 89 -1.07 2.72 -0.05
CA ASP A 89 0.14 2.23 0.62
C ASP A 89 1.27 1.96 -0.39
N LEU A 90 0.95 1.35 -1.53
CA LEU A 90 1.93 1.09 -2.60
C LEU A 90 2.54 2.40 -3.14
N ILE A 91 1.69 3.40 -3.42
CA ILE A 91 2.13 4.72 -3.88
C ILE A 91 2.94 5.44 -2.80
N ASP A 92 2.58 5.31 -1.52
CA ASP A 92 3.32 5.94 -0.42
C ASP A 92 4.78 5.43 -0.35
N ARG A 93 4.93 4.11 -0.49
CA ARG A 93 6.22 3.41 -0.40
C ARG A 93 7.07 3.58 -1.66
N LYS A 94 6.48 3.48 -2.85
CA LYS A 94 7.22 3.35 -4.12
C LYS A 94 7.04 4.53 -5.08
N GLY A 95 6.15 5.46 -4.78
CA GLY A 95 5.80 6.57 -5.68
C GLY A 95 4.74 6.19 -6.72
N ILE A 96 4.13 7.20 -7.33
CA ILE A 96 2.96 7.03 -8.21
C ILE A 96 3.30 6.36 -9.56
N ALA A 97 4.56 6.40 -9.97
CA ALA A 97 5.05 5.80 -11.21
C ALA A 97 4.89 4.27 -11.29
N VAL A 98 4.56 3.60 -10.19
CA VAL A 98 4.25 2.16 -10.21
C VAL A 98 2.90 1.84 -10.85
N LEU A 99 2.04 2.84 -11.06
CA LEU A 99 0.70 2.70 -11.64
C LEU A 99 0.55 3.37 -13.02
N VAL A 100 1.61 4.00 -13.53
CA VAL A 100 1.62 4.75 -14.80
C VAL A 100 2.68 4.17 -15.72
#